data_AF-A0A6J8DZ95-F1
#
_entry.id   AF-A0A6J8DZ95-F1
#
_cell.length_a   1.000
_cell.length_b   1.000
_cell.length_c   1.000
_cell.angle_alpha   90.00
_cell.angle_beta   90.00
_cell.angle_gamma   90.00
#
_symmetry.space_group_name_H-M   'P 1'
#
loop_
_entity.id
_entity.type
_entity.pdbx_description
1 polymer ?
#
loop_
_entity_poly.entity_id
_entity_poly.type
_entity_poly.pdbx_seq_one_letter_code
_entity_poly.pdbx_strand_id
1 'polypeptide(L)'
;MELVYLYGVLIFLFTLRHYANACSCFPTHTQNHYCRADFVIVATVKNVEEIYNNQFKQTNKIPEGPVYPFPIRRKFKARVHRSFKKNGNDTSREIIINTPGSDAACGVQLDLNKKYIIGGYKVEGDYWINLCGWVQEYKTLNRQQIKGLKFFYGKNCQCKVSWCNGNFCNSGYGNSNKNTCKWEPRWSNDCYIRYGVCSENRSDGSCSWRKNRKFKTCLQTNDEVFPWKQRKPSNTEVFPPPSVHEHSPGYMP
;
A
#
# COMPACT_ATOMS: atom_id res chain seq x y z
N MET A 1 6.39 -22.11 44.04
CA MET A 1 6.91 -21.02 43.19
C MET A 1 6.84 -21.35 41.70
N GLU A 2 7.17 -22.58 41.28
CA GLU A 2 7.16 -22.96 39.86
C GLU A 2 5.77 -22.94 39.20
N LEU A 3 4.73 -23.37 39.91
CA LEU A 3 3.35 -23.34 39.40
C LEU A 3 2.87 -21.91 39.08
N VAL A 4 3.23 -20.92 39.89
CA VAL A 4 2.83 -19.52 39.69
C VAL A 4 3.47 -18.93 38.43
N TYR A 5 4.73 -19.29 38.16
CA TYR A 5 5.42 -18.90 36.93
C TYR A 5 4.77 -19.55 35.70
N LEU A 6 4.40 -20.82 35.80
CA LEU A 6 3.78 -21.56 34.71
C LEU A 6 2.40 -21.00 34.35
N TYR A 7 1.58 -20.66 35.35
CA TYR A 7 0.30 -19.95 35.14
C TYR A 7 0.50 -18.53 34.60
N GLY A 8 1.50 -17.79 35.08
CA GLY A 8 1.83 -16.45 34.56
C GLY A 8 2.24 -16.46 33.09
N VAL A 9 3.07 -17.42 32.69
CA VAL A 9 3.48 -17.63 31.29
C VAL A 9 2.29 -18.03 30.42
N LEU A 10 1.41 -18.92 30.91
CA LEU A 10 0.20 -19.32 30.19
C LEU A 10 -0.76 -18.14 29.99
N ILE A 11 -1.01 -17.33 31.02
CA ILE A 11 -1.85 -16.13 30.90
C ILE A 11 -1.23 -15.14 29.89
N PHE A 12 0.08 -14.92 29.94
CA PHE A 12 0.79 -14.06 28.99
C PHE A 12 0.65 -14.56 27.55
N LEU A 13 0.86 -15.85 27.30
CA LEU A 13 0.69 -16.46 25.97
C LEU A 13 -0.77 -16.39 25.48
N PHE A 14 -1.76 -16.55 26.37
CA PHE A 14 -3.17 -16.38 26.04
C PHE A 14 -3.52 -14.93 25.66
N THR A 15 -2.93 -13.92 26.32
CA THR A 15 -3.14 -12.51 25.93
C THR A 15 -2.53 -12.15 24.58
N LEU A 16 -1.43 -12.81 24.18
CA LEU A 16 -0.80 -12.61 22.87
C LEU A 16 -1.60 -13.23 21.72
N ARG A 17 -2.46 -14.22 21.99
CA ARG A 17 -3.23 -14.95 20.97
C ARG A 17 -4.27 -14.08 20.25
N HIS A 18 -4.65 -12.95 20.83
CA HIS A 18 -5.61 -12.01 20.23
C HIS A 18 -5.00 -11.01 19.24
N TYR A 19 -3.68 -11.01 19.03
CA TYR A 19 -2.99 -10.04 18.17
C TYR A 19 -2.43 -10.63 16.87
N ALA A 20 -3.05 -11.67 16.32
CA ALA A 20 -2.72 -12.17 14.99
C ALA A 20 -3.32 -11.25 13.90
N ASN A 21 -2.72 -10.09 13.68
CA ASN A 21 -2.99 -9.27 12.49
C ASN A 21 -2.31 -9.92 11.28
N ALA A 22 -3.07 -10.68 10.49
CA ALA A 22 -2.51 -11.45 9.37
C ALA A 22 -2.22 -10.62 8.11
N CYS A 23 -2.95 -9.52 7.88
CA CYS A 23 -2.77 -8.71 6.67
C CYS A 23 -1.43 -7.98 6.69
N SER A 24 -0.58 -8.27 5.70
CA SER A 24 0.73 -7.63 5.51
C SER A 24 0.81 -7.02 4.12
N CYS A 25 1.21 -5.75 4.04
CA CYS A 25 1.29 -5.00 2.78
C CYS A 25 2.72 -4.54 2.51
N PHE A 26 3.13 -4.56 1.23
CA PHE A 26 4.39 -3.95 0.82
C PHE A 26 4.30 -2.41 0.84
N PRO A 27 5.35 -1.71 1.29
CA PRO A 27 5.39 -0.26 1.25
C PRO A 27 5.24 0.21 -0.20
N THR A 28 4.24 1.04 -0.45
CA THR A 28 3.89 1.47 -1.81
C THR A 28 3.72 2.99 -1.85
N HIS A 29 4.39 3.63 -2.81
CA HIS A 29 4.29 5.07 -2.98
C HIS A 29 2.90 5.47 -3.50
N THR A 30 2.39 6.65 -3.13
CA THR A 30 1.05 7.12 -3.55
C THR A 30 0.87 7.16 -5.07
N GLN A 31 1.95 7.45 -5.82
CA GLN A 31 1.94 7.37 -7.29
C GLN A 31 1.72 5.94 -7.80
N ASN A 32 2.34 4.93 -7.18
CA ASN A 32 2.15 3.54 -7.57
C ASN A 32 0.73 3.07 -7.23
N HIS A 33 0.20 3.45 -6.07
CA HIS A 33 -1.21 3.16 -5.75
C HIS A 33 -2.15 3.75 -6.81
N TYR A 34 -1.93 5.01 -7.20
CA TYR A 34 -2.71 5.65 -8.26
C TYR A 34 -2.61 4.88 -9.58
N CYS A 35 -1.40 4.48 -9.96
CA CYS A 35 -1.16 3.85 -11.26
C CYS A 35 -1.71 2.42 -11.34
N ARG A 36 -1.63 1.65 -10.25
CA ARG A 36 -2.14 0.28 -10.17
C ARG A 36 -3.65 0.19 -9.97
N ALA A 37 -4.27 1.19 -9.36
CA ALA A 37 -5.71 1.21 -9.13
C ALA A 37 -6.50 1.35 -10.44
N ASP A 38 -7.65 0.73 -10.56
CA ASP A 38 -8.56 0.93 -11.69
C ASP A 38 -9.32 2.25 -11.56
N PHE A 39 -9.67 2.62 -10.34
CA PHE A 39 -10.33 3.88 -10.02
C PHE A 39 -9.64 4.58 -8.86
N VAL A 40 -9.68 5.92 -8.87
CA VAL A 40 -9.21 6.75 -7.77
C VAL A 40 -10.20 7.90 -7.60
N ILE A 41 -10.89 7.94 -6.47
CA ILE A 41 -12.01 8.86 -6.22
C ILE A 41 -11.90 9.54 -4.87
N VAL A 42 -12.55 10.70 -4.75
CA VAL A 42 -12.87 11.33 -3.47
C VAL A 42 -14.33 11.06 -3.18
N ALA A 43 -14.62 10.39 -2.08
CA ALA A 43 -15.98 10.02 -1.71
C ALA A 43 -16.24 10.20 -0.21
N THR A 44 -17.51 10.39 0.15
CA THR A 44 -17.98 10.39 1.54
C THR A 44 -18.77 9.12 1.81
N VAL A 45 -18.42 8.41 2.88
CA VAL A 45 -19.16 7.20 3.30
C VAL A 45 -20.50 7.61 3.89
N LYS A 46 -21.58 6.98 3.45
CA LYS A 46 -22.96 7.28 3.85
C LYS A 46 -23.61 6.16 4.62
N ASN A 47 -23.29 4.92 4.29
CA ASN A 47 -23.78 3.75 5.00
C ASN A 47 -22.71 2.65 4.96
N VAL A 48 -22.73 1.78 5.95
CA VAL A 48 -21.96 0.53 6.03
C VAL A 48 -22.94 -0.63 6.24
N GLU A 49 -22.79 -1.67 5.43
CA GLU A 49 -23.53 -2.92 5.56
C GLU A 49 -22.53 -4.06 5.72
N GLU A 50 -22.76 -4.91 6.70
CA GLU A 50 -21.95 -6.09 6.98
C GLU A 50 -22.67 -7.35 6.51
N ILE A 51 -21.99 -8.13 5.67
CA ILE A 51 -22.52 -9.38 5.12
C ILE A 51 -21.87 -10.54 5.85
N TYR A 52 -22.71 -11.40 6.41
CA TYR A 52 -22.32 -12.59 7.14
C TYR A 52 -22.61 -13.86 6.32
N ASN A 53 -21.87 -14.93 6.57
CA ASN A 53 -22.15 -16.22 5.93
C ASN A 53 -23.43 -16.84 6.52
N ASN A 54 -24.41 -17.14 5.66
CA ASN A 54 -25.67 -17.76 6.05
C ASN A 54 -25.52 -19.21 6.53
N GLN A 55 -24.36 -19.86 6.34
CA GLN A 55 -24.11 -21.22 6.85
C GLN A 55 -24.20 -21.33 8.38
N PHE A 56 -24.00 -20.23 9.12
CA PHE A 56 -24.27 -20.22 10.57
C PHE A 56 -25.77 -20.20 10.93
N LYS A 57 -26.64 -19.86 9.98
CA LYS A 57 -28.11 -19.94 10.17
C LYS A 57 -28.69 -21.30 9.79
N GLN A 58 -27.98 -22.13 9.03
CA GLN A 58 -28.54 -23.36 8.44
C GLN A 58 -28.18 -24.66 9.18
N THR A 59 -27.27 -24.62 10.15
CA THR A 59 -26.97 -25.81 10.94
C THR A 59 -27.58 -25.66 12.33
N ASN A 60 -28.57 -26.51 12.67
CA ASN A 60 -28.99 -26.73 14.06
C ASN A 60 -27.87 -27.40 14.91
N LYS A 61 -26.64 -27.48 14.39
CA LYS A 61 -25.47 -27.96 15.10
C LYS A 61 -24.78 -26.74 15.69
N ILE A 62 -24.84 -26.62 17.01
CA ILE A 62 -24.03 -25.68 17.77
C ILE A 62 -22.57 -26.02 17.45
N PRO A 63 -21.78 -25.10 16.87
CA PRO A 63 -20.35 -25.32 16.73
C PRO A 63 -19.76 -25.57 18.12
N GLU A 64 -18.99 -26.65 18.28
CA GLU A 64 -18.27 -26.90 19.53
C GLU A 64 -17.12 -25.88 19.65
N GLY A 65 -17.45 -24.69 20.15
CA GLY A 65 -16.52 -23.59 20.38
C GLY A 65 -17.15 -22.21 20.15
N PRO A 66 -16.54 -21.12 20.65
CA PRO A 66 -17.04 -19.76 20.42
C PRO A 66 -16.88 -19.38 18.95
N VAL A 67 -17.96 -19.53 18.18
CA VAL A 67 -18.06 -18.95 16.85
C VAL A 67 -18.46 -17.50 17.01
N TYR A 68 -17.49 -16.61 16.86
CA TYR A 68 -17.77 -15.20 16.64
C TYR A 68 -18.15 -15.00 15.17
N PRO A 69 -19.37 -14.55 14.86
CA PRO A 69 -19.71 -14.21 13.49
C PRO A 69 -18.86 -12.99 13.10
N PHE A 70 -17.87 -13.20 12.25
CA PHE A 70 -17.19 -12.12 11.55
C PHE A 70 -17.85 -11.94 10.19
N PRO A 71 -18.04 -10.69 9.72
CA PRO A 71 -18.55 -10.48 8.38
C PRO A 71 -17.56 -11.02 7.35
N ILE A 72 -18.07 -11.65 6.31
CA ILE A 72 -17.28 -12.11 5.15
C ILE A 72 -16.95 -10.94 4.21
N ARG A 73 -17.87 -9.97 4.11
CA ARG A 73 -17.76 -8.82 3.22
C ARG A 73 -18.40 -7.62 3.89
N ARG A 74 -17.77 -6.46 3.72
CA ARG A 74 -18.30 -5.16 4.14
C ARG A 74 -18.57 -4.32 2.91
N LYS A 75 -19.74 -3.70 2.86
CA LYS A 75 -20.18 -2.81 1.79
C LYS A 75 -20.29 -1.39 2.34
N PHE A 76 -19.78 -0.43 1.58
CA PHE A 76 -19.92 0.98 1.86
C PHE A 76 -20.74 1.64 0.77
N LYS A 77 -21.88 2.23 1.12
CA LYS A 77 -22.54 3.18 0.23
C LYS A 77 -21.79 4.51 0.30
N ALA A 78 -21.21 4.94 -0.80
CA ALA A 78 -20.36 6.12 -0.85
C ALA A 78 -20.87 7.14 -1.87
N ARG A 79 -20.93 8.42 -1.48
CA ARG A 79 -21.22 9.54 -2.37
C ARG A 79 -19.92 10.07 -2.98
N VAL A 80 -19.79 9.97 -4.29
CA VAL A 80 -18.62 10.41 -5.05
C VAL A 80 -18.66 11.93 -5.27
N HIS A 81 -17.58 12.62 -4.92
CA HIS A 81 -17.41 14.07 -5.13
C HIS A 81 -16.51 14.38 -6.31
N ARG A 82 -15.53 13.51 -6.59
CA ARG A 82 -14.54 13.70 -7.65
C ARG A 82 -13.93 12.35 -8.03
N SER A 83 -13.63 12.17 -9.31
CA SER A 83 -12.80 11.08 -9.80
C SER A 83 -11.50 11.63 -10.39
N PHE A 84 -10.37 11.07 -9.98
CA PHE A 84 -9.06 11.35 -10.58
C PHE A 84 -8.68 10.28 -11.61
N LYS A 85 -9.09 9.03 -11.37
CA LYS A 85 -8.97 7.91 -12.32
C LYS A 85 -10.29 7.17 -12.40
N LYS A 86 -10.70 6.77 -13.59
CA LYS A 86 -11.92 6.00 -13.87
C LYS A 86 -11.55 4.78 -14.70
N ASN A 87 -12.27 3.68 -14.46
CA ASN A 87 -12.26 2.51 -15.33
C ASN A 87 -13.64 2.41 -15.99
N GLY A 88 -13.71 2.77 -17.27
CA GLY A 88 -14.94 2.91 -18.05
C GLY A 88 -15.65 4.27 -17.90
N ASN A 89 -16.87 4.33 -18.44
CA ASN A 89 -17.66 5.57 -18.54
C ASN A 89 -18.58 5.82 -17.32
N ASP A 90 -18.32 5.16 -16.19
CA ASP A 90 -19.16 5.31 -15.00
C ASP A 90 -19.06 6.75 -14.45
N THR A 91 -20.23 7.38 -14.31
CA THR A 91 -20.41 8.75 -13.81
C THR A 91 -21.31 8.80 -12.58
N SER A 92 -21.58 7.64 -11.97
CA SER A 92 -22.46 7.49 -10.82
C SER A 92 -22.00 8.38 -9.66
N ARG A 93 -22.95 9.15 -9.10
CA ARG A 93 -22.71 10.00 -7.92
C ARG A 93 -22.75 9.21 -6.62
N GLU A 94 -23.32 8.02 -6.64
CA GLU A 94 -23.34 7.08 -5.52
C GLU A 94 -22.87 5.71 -6.04
N ILE A 95 -22.00 5.05 -5.28
CA ILE A 95 -21.49 3.72 -5.59
C ILE A 95 -21.49 2.85 -4.34
N ILE A 96 -21.47 1.53 -4.54
CA ILE A 96 -21.23 0.54 -3.48
C ILE A 96 -19.78 0.09 -3.60
N ILE A 97 -19.02 0.28 -2.52
CA ILE A 97 -17.62 -0.15 -2.43
C ILE A 97 -17.55 -1.36 -1.51
N ASN A 98 -16.88 -2.41 -1.98
CA ASN A 98 -16.74 -3.67 -1.27
C ASN A 98 -15.35 -3.80 -0.66
N THR A 99 -15.26 -4.47 0.48
CA THR A 99 -13.99 -4.85 1.09
C THR A 99 -14.20 -6.16 1.89
N PRO A 100 -13.14 -6.94 2.14
CA PRO A 100 -13.22 -8.07 3.08
C PRO A 100 -13.77 -7.63 4.43
N GLY A 101 -14.54 -8.49 5.11
CA GLY A 101 -15.22 -8.09 6.34
C GLY A 101 -14.31 -7.99 7.58
N SER A 102 -13.14 -8.62 7.57
CA SER A 102 -12.17 -8.56 8.68
C SER A 102 -10.85 -7.93 8.28
N ASP A 103 -10.22 -7.22 9.22
CA ASP A 103 -8.91 -6.58 9.02
C ASP A 103 -7.82 -7.63 8.75
N ALA A 104 -7.95 -8.82 9.35
CA ALA A 104 -7.07 -9.97 9.09
C ALA A 104 -7.10 -10.41 7.62
N ALA A 105 -8.25 -10.28 6.94
CA ALA A 105 -8.41 -10.53 5.50
C ALA A 105 -8.14 -9.28 4.64
N CYS A 106 -7.43 -8.29 5.17
CA CYS A 106 -7.17 -7.00 4.53
C CYS A 106 -8.43 -6.15 4.30
N GLY A 107 -9.46 -6.34 5.13
CA GLY A 107 -10.68 -5.52 5.16
C GLY A 107 -10.42 -4.12 5.68
N VAL A 108 -11.10 -3.13 5.09
CA VAL A 108 -10.98 -1.73 5.50
C VAL A 108 -12.17 -1.31 6.36
N GLN A 109 -11.90 -0.53 7.41
CA GLN A 109 -12.92 0.16 8.20
C GLN A 109 -12.93 1.64 7.84
N LEU A 110 -14.12 2.18 7.56
CA LEU A 110 -14.31 3.59 7.22
C LEU A 110 -15.43 4.19 8.04
N ASP A 111 -15.17 5.34 8.64
CA ASP A 111 -16.17 6.05 9.42
C ASP A 111 -17.22 6.70 8.52
N LEU A 112 -18.48 6.64 8.99
CA LEU A 112 -19.60 7.32 8.38
C LEU A 112 -19.37 8.85 8.32
N ASN A 113 -19.88 9.46 7.26
CA ASN A 113 -19.81 10.90 6.99
C ASN A 113 -18.40 11.49 6.85
N LYS A 114 -17.34 10.70 6.96
CA LYS A 114 -15.98 11.14 6.62
C LYS A 114 -15.71 11.08 5.12
N LYS A 115 -14.81 11.96 4.67
CA LYS A 115 -14.40 12.09 3.27
C LYS A 115 -13.02 11.48 3.08
N TYR A 116 -12.89 10.58 2.11
CA TYR A 116 -11.67 9.82 1.84
C TYR A 116 -11.23 10.02 0.38
N ILE A 117 -9.91 9.94 0.16
CA ILE A 117 -9.38 9.50 -1.13
C ILE A 117 -9.37 7.96 -1.10
N ILE A 118 -9.88 7.35 -2.17
CA ILE A 118 -10.04 5.90 -2.28
C ILE A 118 -9.54 5.47 -3.65
N GLY A 119 -8.48 4.65 -3.65
CA GLY A 119 -8.00 3.92 -4.81
C GLY A 119 -8.28 2.43 -4.66
N GLY A 120 -8.80 1.80 -5.71
CA GLY A 120 -9.18 0.39 -5.69
C GLY A 120 -9.23 -0.23 -7.07
N TYR A 121 -9.79 -1.43 -7.15
CA TYR A 121 -9.90 -2.22 -8.38
C TYR A 121 -11.37 -2.54 -8.68
N LYS A 122 -11.67 -2.86 -9.93
CA LYS A 122 -13.02 -3.16 -10.40
C LYS A 122 -13.09 -4.61 -10.88
N VAL A 123 -13.94 -5.42 -10.25
CA VAL A 123 -14.14 -6.84 -10.60
C VAL A 123 -15.59 -7.00 -11.01
N GLU A 124 -15.84 -7.46 -12.25
CA GLU A 124 -17.21 -7.70 -12.76
C GLU A 124 -18.16 -6.50 -12.60
N GLY A 125 -17.63 -5.28 -12.65
CA GLY A 125 -18.42 -4.07 -12.46
C GLY A 125 -18.47 -3.54 -11.02
N ASP A 126 -18.14 -4.37 -10.03
CA ASP A 126 -18.12 -4.00 -8.61
C ASP A 126 -16.84 -3.26 -8.22
N TYR A 127 -16.99 -2.24 -7.37
CA TYR A 127 -15.86 -1.52 -6.77
C TYR A 127 -15.33 -2.26 -5.56
N TRP A 128 -14.01 -2.46 -5.50
CA TRP A 128 -13.34 -3.15 -4.39
C TRP A 128 -12.14 -2.38 -3.84
N ILE A 129 -11.95 -2.46 -2.53
CA ILE A 129 -10.81 -1.89 -1.79
C ILE A 129 -10.30 -2.89 -0.74
N ASN A 130 -9.05 -2.71 -0.32
CA ASN A 130 -8.41 -3.46 0.76
C ASN A 130 -7.39 -2.59 1.50
N LEU A 131 -6.85 -3.09 2.61
CA LEU A 131 -5.87 -2.40 3.46
C LEU A 131 -4.57 -2.05 2.74
N CYS A 132 -4.19 -2.80 1.70
CA CYS A 132 -2.99 -2.52 0.89
C CYS A 132 -3.24 -1.51 -0.24
N GLY A 133 -4.47 -1.03 -0.40
CA GLY A 133 -4.84 0.03 -1.32
C GLY A 133 -4.52 1.42 -0.78
N TRP A 134 -4.82 2.46 -1.55
CA TRP A 134 -4.71 3.83 -1.05
C TRP A 134 -6.06 4.31 -0.53
N VAL A 135 -6.24 4.17 0.77
CA VAL A 135 -7.43 4.65 1.48
C VAL A 135 -6.96 5.58 2.59
N GLN A 136 -7.32 6.85 2.50
CA GLN A 136 -6.82 7.89 3.41
C GLN A 136 -7.86 8.98 3.59
N GLU A 137 -8.00 9.52 4.81
CA GLU A 137 -8.86 10.68 5.05
C GLU A 137 -8.41 11.87 4.18
N TYR A 138 -9.32 12.41 3.38
CA TYR A 138 -9.01 13.42 2.36
C TYR A 138 -8.40 14.70 2.97
N LYS A 139 -8.80 15.06 4.19
CA LYS A 139 -8.27 16.24 4.92
C LYS A 139 -6.79 16.13 5.28
N THR A 140 -6.25 14.91 5.33
CA THR A 140 -4.85 14.64 5.69
C THR A 140 -3.90 14.72 4.48
N LEU A 141 -4.45 14.78 3.26
CA LEU A 141 -3.65 14.96 2.06
C LEU A 141 -3.02 16.35 2.04
N ASN A 142 -1.72 16.39 1.81
CA ASN A 142 -1.04 17.66 1.64
C ASN A 142 -1.24 18.22 0.21
N ARG A 143 -0.88 19.50 0.03
CA ARG A 143 -1.06 20.20 -1.26
C ARG A 143 -0.28 19.53 -2.41
N GLN A 144 0.86 18.92 -2.13
CA GLN A 144 1.70 18.26 -3.12
C GLN A 144 1.09 16.94 -3.59
N GLN A 145 0.52 16.15 -2.68
CA GLN A 145 -0.24 14.94 -3.02
C GLN A 145 -1.47 15.26 -3.88
N ILE A 146 -2.21 16.33 -3.52
CA ILE A 146 -3.34 16.81 -4.34
C ILE A 146 -2.87 17.26 -5.73
N LYS A 147 -1.71 17.93 -5.83
CA LYS A 147 -1.10 18.30 -7.10
C LYS A 147 -0.67 17.07 -7.91
N GLY A 148 -0.12 16.06 -7.23
CA GLY A 148 0.22 14.75 -7.78
C GLY A 148 -0.97 14.08 -8.45
N LEU A 149 -2.08 13.95 -7.71
CA LEU A 149 -3.36 13.42 -8.18
C LEU A 149 -3.89 14.15 -9.42
N LYS A 150 -3.85 15.50 -9.40
CA LYS A 150 -4.44 16.32 -10.47
C LYS A 150 -3.62 16.34 -11.75
N PHE A 151 -2.29 16.36 -11.65
CA PHE A 151 -1.45 16.79 -12.77
C PHE A 151 -0.32 15.83 -13.13
N PHE A 152 0.10 14.95 -12.22
CA PHE A 152 1.34 14.20 -12.40
C PHE A 152 1.14 12.69 -12.45
N TYR A 153 0.50 12.08 -11.45
CA TYR A 153 0.51 10.62 -11.31
C TYR A 153 0.01 9.91 -12.56
N GLY A 154 -1.16 10.28 -13.08
CA GLY A 154 -1.69 9.66 -14.30
C GLY A 154 -0.85 9.85 -15.56
N LYS A 155 -0.09 10.95 -15.66
CA LYS A 155 0.78 11.22 -16.82
C LYS A 155 2.16 10.54 -16.72
N ASN A 156 2.46 9.93 -15.59
CA ASN A 156 3.78 9.38 -15.27
C ASN A 156 3.70 7.94 -14.77
N CYS A 157 2.65 7.19 -15.14
CA CYS A 157 2.52 5.79 -14.72
C CYS A 157 3.51 4.83 -15.38
N GLN A 158 4.14 5.23 -16.48
CA GLN A 158 5.30 4.56 -17.07
C GLN A 158 6.52 4.57 -16.12
N CYS A 159 6.61 5.57 -15.24
CA CYS A 159 7.63 5.67 -14.23
C CYS A 159 7.22 4.96 -12.94
N LYS A 160 7.89 3.85 -12.63
CA LYS A 160 7.61 3.06 -11.43
C LYS A 160 8.44 3.54 -10.25
N VAL A 161 7.83 3.74 -9.09
CA VAL A 161 8.59 3.95 -7.85
C VAL A 161 9.00 2.59 -7.29
N SER A 162 10.29 2.31 -7.20
CA SER A 162 10.80 1.07 -6.61
C SER A 162 11.22 1.33 -5.18
N TRP A 163 10.65 0.59 -4.24
CA TRP A 163 11.15 0.62 -2.87
C TRP A 163 12.47 -0.15 -2.78
N CYS A 164 13.34 0.26 -1.86
CA CYS A 164 14.60 -0.40 -1.53
C CYS A 164 14.92 -0.14 -0.05
N ASN A 165 15.95 -0.80 0.50
CA ASN A 165 16.38 -0.60 1.89
C ASN A 165 17.91 -0.66 2.00
N GLY A 166 18.51 0.28 2.75
CA GLY A 166 19.91 0.26 3.12
C GLY A 166 20.86 0.22 1.92
N ASN A 167 21.89 -0.63 1.98
CA ASN A 167 22.89 -0.74 0.93
C ASN A 167 22.32 -1.14 -0.44
N PHE A 168 21.17 -1.82 -0.47
CA PHE A 168 20.49 -2.17 -1.72
C PHE A 168 19.97 -0.95 -2.48
N CYS A 169 19.66 0.16 -1.79
CA CYS A 169 19.33 1.42 -2.46
C CYS A 169 20.53 2.03 -3.18
N ASN A 170 21.72 1.93 -2.58
CA ASN A 170 22.97 2.53 -3.05
C ASN A 170 23.70 1.68 -4.09
N SER A 171 23.56 0.35 -4.00
CA SER A 171 24.10 -0.56 -4.99
C SER A 171 23.45 -0.28 -6.35
N GLY A 172 24.24 -0.32 -7.42
CA GLY A 172 23.73 -0.29 -8.79
C GLY A 172 22.73 -1.42 -9.11
N TYR A 173 22.56 -2.38 -8.21
CA TYR A 173 21.48 -3.37 -8.23
C TYR A 173 20.11 -2.66 -8.26
N GLY A 174 19.39 -2.80 -9.38
CA GLY A 174 18.13 -2.10 -9.66
C GLY A 174 18.25 -0.70 -10.27
N ASN A 175 19.46 -0.14 -10.45
CA ASN A 175 19.69 1.09 -11.25
C ASN A 175 19.71 0.84 -12.77
N SER A 176 19.52 -0.40 -13.21
CA SER A 176 19.51 -0.77 -14.63
C SER A 176 18.27 -0.26 -15.37
N ASN A 177 17.17 0.02 -14.65
CA ASN A 177 15.92 0.42 -15.28
C ASN A 177 15.78 1.94 -15.29
N LYS A 178 16.04 2.53 -16.47
CA LYS A 178 15.79 3.95 -16.77
C LYS A 178 14.38 4.40 -16.38
N ASN A 179 13.42 3.50 -16.26
CA ASN A 179 12.01 3.81 -16.00
C ASN A 179 11.62 3.78 -14.52
N THR A 180 12.57 3.84 -13.58
CA THR A 180 12.28 3.70 -12.14
C THR A 180 12.86 4.84 -11.29
N CYS A 181 12.13 5.23 -10.25
CA CYS A 181 12.66 6.08 -9.18
C CYS A 181 12.81 5.27 -7.89
N LYS A 182 14.03 5.25 -7.33
CA LYS A 182 14.31 4.58 -6.06
C LYS A 182 13.74 5.34 -4.87
N TRP A 183 13.16 4.63 -3.91
CA TRP A 183 12.59 5.18 -2.68
C TRP A 183 12.96 4.27 -1.52
N GLU A 184 13.48 4.86 -0.45
CA GLU A 184 13.64 4.18 0.83
C GLU A 184 12.49 4.60 1.74
N PRO A 185 11.52 3.71 2.05
CA PRO A 185 10.39 4.04 2.90
C PRO A 185 10.83 4.44 4.31
N ARG A 186 10.27 5.52 4.84
CA ARG A 186 10.46 5.94 6.23
C ARG A 186 9.12 5.87 6.98
N TRP A 187 9.12 5.36 8.22
CA TRP A 187 7.88 5.20 8.98
C TRP A 187 7.25 6.53 9.38
N SER A 188 8.06 7.49 9.83
CA SER A 188 7.60 8.85 10.16
C SER A 188 8.27 9.88 9.25
N ASN A 189 7.51 10.89 8.83
CA ASN A 189 7.98 12.00 8.01
C ASN A 189 8.59 11.64 6.63
N ASP A 190 8.06 10.61 5.96
CA ASP A 190 8.52 10.22 4.62
C ASP A 190 8.36 11.36 3.59
N CYS A 191 9.49 11.92 3.17
CA CYS A 191 9.55 13.04 2.24
C CYS A 191 9.06 12.67 0.83
N TYR A 192 9.26 11.41 0.42
CA TYR A 192 8.87 10.92 -0.90
C TYR A 192 7.36 10.76 -0.97
N ILE A 193 6.72 10.11 0.01
CA ILE A 193 5.26 10.00 0.10
C ILE A 193 4.57 11.36 0.16
N ARG A 194 5.17 12.31 0.88
CA ARG A 194 4.57 13.64 1.09
C ARG A 194 4.76 14.55 -0.11
N TYR A 195 5.94 14.58 -0.72
CA TYR A 195 6.31 15.63 -1.68
C TYR A 195 6.94 15.10 -2.97
N GLY A 196 7.24 13.81 -3.03
CA GLY A 196 7.86 13.14 -4.16
C GLY A 196 6.88 12.93 -5.32
N VAL A 197 7.38 13.17 -6.52
CA VAL A 197 6.72 12.80 -7.78
C VAL A 197 7.79 12.21 -8.67
N CYS A 198 7.63 10.96 -9.08
CA CYS A 198 8.51 10.32 -10.05
C CYS A 198 8.00 10.68 -11.45
N SER A 199 8.84 11.22 -12.31
CA SER A 199 8.41 11.68 -13.63
C SER A 199 9.43 11.38 -14.69
N GLU A 200 8.90 11.16 -15.89
CA GLU A 200 9.70 10.93 -17.08
C GLU A 200 10.34 12.24 -17.55
N ASN A 201 11.62 12.15 -17.87
CA ASN A 201 12.36 13.12 -18.62
C ASN A 201 12.08 12.90 -20.11
N ARG A 202 11.42 13.87 -20.74
CA ARG A 202 11.02 13.76 -22.15
C ARG A 202 12.20 13.69 -23.12
N SER A 203 13.38 14.10 -22.70
CA SER A 203 14.57 14.13 -23.55
C SER A 203 15.18 12.74 -23.76
N ASP A 204 15.14 11.87 -22.75
CA ASP A 204 15.84 10.57 -22.76
C ASP A 204 14.97 9.39 -22.28
N GLY A 205 13.70 9.64 -21.94
CA GLY A 205 12.76 8.66 -21.41
C GLY A 205 13.07 8.20 -19.98
N SER A 206 14.08 8.78 -19.31
CA SER A 206 14.47 8.37 -17.97
C SER A 206 13.52 8.91 -16.91
N CYS A 207 13.27 8.13 -15.87
CA CYS A 207 12.43 8.51 -14.75
C CYS A 207 13.29 9.02 -13.60
N SER A 208 12.92 10.18 -13.07
CA SER A 208 13.61 10.77 -11.92
C SER A 208 12.65 11.50 -10.99
N TRP A 209 13.08 11.67 -9.75
CA TRP A 209 12.32 12.46 -8.78
C TRP A 209 12.30 13.93 -9.15
N ARG A 210 11.10 14.50 -9.28
CA ARG A 210 10.94 15.92 -9.57
C ARG A 210 11.44 16.78 -8.41
N LYS A 211 12.39 17.67 -8.72
CA LYS A 211 12.83 18.71 -7.79
C LYS A 211 11.70 19.70 -7.51
N ASN A 212 11.36 19.87 -6.22
CA ASN A 212 10.47 20.92 -5.77
C ASN A 212 10.88 21.41 -4.38
N ARG A 213 10.50 22.66 -4.04
CA ARG A 213 10.96 23.32 -2.81
C ARG A 213 10.62 22.51 -1.55
N LYS A 214 9.38 22.03 -1.41
CA LYS A 214 8.93 21.32 -0.22
C LYS A 214 9.64 19.97 -0.07
N PHE A 215 9.84 19.25 -1.17
CA PHE A 215 10.60 18.01 -1.17
C PHE A 215 12.06 18.23 -0.79
N LYS A 216 12.72 19.22 -1.40
CA LYS A 216 14.10 19.60 -1.03
C LYS A 216 14.19 19.96 0.46
N THR A 217 13.30 20.82 0.97
CA THR A 217 13.32 21.22 2.38
C THR A 217 13.11 20.03 3.30
N CYS A 218 12.18 19.13 3.00
CA CYS A 218 11.96 17.93 3.81
C CYS A 218 13.21 17.05 3.87
N LEU A 219 13.82 16.76 2.71
CA LEU A 219 15.05 15.97 2.65
C LEU A 219 16.18 16.63 3.44
N GLN A 220 16.33 17.96 3.35
CA GLN A 220 17.33 18.70 4.14
C GLN A 220 17.09 18.61 5.64
N THR A 221 15.84 18.79 6.07
CA THR A 221 15.47 18.72 7.49
C THR A 221 15.71 17.33 8.07
N ASN A 222 15.59 16.28 7.26
CA ASN A 222 15.81 14.90 7.67
C ASN A 222 17.26 14.40 7.42
N ASP A 223 18.17 15.25 6.96
CA ASP A 223 19.54 14.88 6.53
C ASP A 223 19.57 13.74 5.49
N GLU A 224 18.59 13.73 4.58
CA GLU A 224 18.47 12.75 3.51
C GLU A 224 19.20 13.22 2.23
N VAL A 225 19.87 12.29 1.56
CA VAL A 225 20.57 12.57 0.30
C VAL A 225 19.57 12.96 -0.79
N PHE A 226 19.90 14.02 -1.53
CA PHE A 226 19.07 14.41 -2.67
C PHE A 226 19.16 13.41 -3.81
N PRO A 227 18.02 12.94 -4.37
CA PRO A 227 18.04 11.97 -5.46
C PRO A 227 18.62 12.53 -6.77
N TRP A 228 18.70 13.85 -6.92
CA TRP A 228 19.29 14.52 -8.09
C TRP A 228 20.75 14.93 -7.89
N LYS A 229 21.37 14.65 -6.74
CA LYS A 229 22.83 14.82 -6.57
C LYS A 229 23.46 13.43 -6.68
N GLN A 230 24.00 13.09 -7.85
CA GLN A 230 24.76 11.86 -7.99
C GLN A 230 26.01 11.94 -7.09
N ARG A 231 26.22 10.91 -6.25
CA ARG A 231 27.57 10.63 -5.74
C ARG A 231 28.36 10.02 -6.90
N LYS A 232 29.53 10.57 -7.22
CA LYS A 232 30.52 9.77 -7.98
C LYS A 232 30.75 8.49 -7.15
N PRO A 233 30.68 7.29 -7.73
CA PRO A 233 31.02 6.09 -6.98
C PRO A 233 32.46 6.25 -6.46
N SER A 234 32.66 6.13 -5.14
CA SER A 234 34.00 5.90 -4.63
C SER A 234 34.43 4.55 -5.16
N ASN A 235 35.65 4.47 -5.69
CA ASN A 235 36.29 3.21 -6.04
C ASN A 235 36.35 2.34 -4.78
N THR A 236 35.37 1.47 -4.59
CA THR A 236 35.39 0.47 -3.54
C THR A 236 34.93 -0.81 -4.20
N GLU A 237 35.86 -1.76 -4.23
CA GLU A 237 35.84 -2.98 -5.01
C GLU A 237 34.52 -3.74 -4.85
N VAL A 238 33.90 -4.04 -5.99
CA VAL A 238 32.74 -4.93 -6.05
C VAL A 238 33.28 -6.35 -5.87
N PHE A 239 33.11 -6.93 -4.69
CA PHE A 239 33.29 -8.37 -4.53
C PHE A 239 32.24 -9.08 -5.40
N PRO A 240 32.67 -10.03 -6.27
CA PRO A 240 31.73 -10.78 -7.09
C PRO A 240 30.79 -11.62 -6.19
N PRO A 241 29.53 -11.82 -6.62
CA PRO A 241 28.62 -12.72 -5.90
C PRO A 241 29.20 -14.14 -5.87
N PRO A 242 28.95 -14.92 -4.80
CA PRO A 242 29.37 -16.32 -4.77
C PRO A 242 28.72 -17.08 -5.93
N SER A 243 29.53 -17.82 -6.67
CA SER A 243 29.11 -18.67 -7.78
C SER A 243 27.99 -19.61 -7.36
N VAL A 244 26.85 -19.55 -8.05
CA VAL A 244 25.78 -20.52 -7.91
C VAL A 244 26.31 -21.85 -8.46
N HIS A 245 26.61 -22.80 -7.58
CA HIS A 245 26.86 -24.18 -7.99
C HIS A 245 25.55 -24.74 -8.57
N GLU A 246 25.56 -25.04 -9.88
CA GLU A 246 24.54 -25.85 -10.53
C GLU A 246 24.37 -27.16 -9.77
N HIS A 247 23.20 -27.36 -9.17
CA HIS A 247 22.76 -28.69 -8.76
C HIS A 247 22.30 -29.44 -10.01
N SER A 248 23.15 -30.33 -10.50
CA SER A 248 22.74 -31.39 -11.42
C SER A 248 21.62 -32.22 -10.78
N PRO A 249 20.54 -32.57 -11.52
CA PRO A 249 19.53 -33.48 -11.02
C PRO A 249 20.11 -34.90 -11.01
N GLY A 250 20.46 -35.38 -9.81
CA GLY A 250 20.76 -36.78 -9.57
C GLY A 250 19.50 -37.62 -9.76
N TYR A 251 19.51 -38.49 -10.77
CA TYR A 251 18.67 -39.67 -10.82
C TYR A 251 18.97 -40.55 -9.60
N MET A 252 17.93 -41.02 -8.92
CA MET A 252 18.01 -42.15 -8.00
C MET A 252 16.79 -43.07 -8.20
N PRO A 253 16.96 -44.37 -7.91
CA PRO A 253 16.39 -45.50 -8.65
C PRO A 253 14.91 -45.79 -8.39
#